data_AF-A0A023B6C8-F1
#
_entry.id   AF-A0A023B6C8-F1
#
_cell.length_a   1.000
_cell.length_b   1.000
_cell.length_c   1.000
_cell.angle_alpha   90.00
_cell.angle_beta   90.00
_cell.angle_gamma   90.00
#
_symmetry.space_group_name_H-M   'P 1'
#
loop_
_entity.id
_entity.type
_entity.pdbx_description
1 polymer ?
#
loop_
_entity_poly.entity_id
_entity_poly.type
_entity_poly.pdbx_seq_one_letter_code
_entity_poly.pdbx_strand_id
1 'polypeptide(L)' 'MKSTHNDCDAVLRVILIGDGAVGKSSIMLRYCEDKFDPKHIMTIG' A
#
# COMPACT_ATOMS: atom_id res chain seq x y z
N MET A 1 5.35 -19.64 32.25
CA MET A 1 4.51 -18.42 32.24
C MET A 1 4.75 -17.73 30.90
N LYS A 2 3.82 -17.83 29.94
CA LYS A 2 4.00 -17.26 28.59
C LYS A 2 3.23 -15.94 28.51
N SER A 3 3.93 -14.80 28.43
CA SER A 3 3.34 -13.50 28.15
C SER A 3 3.32 -13.28 26.63
N THR A 4 2.21 -13.65 25.99
CA THR A 4 1.92 -13.26 24.60
C THR A 4 1.35 -11.83 24.61
N HIS A 5 2.21 -10.83 24.54
CA HIS A 5 1.82 -9.47 24.16
C HIS A 5 1.65 -9.43 22.64
N ASN A 6 0.41 -9.61 22.17
CA ASN A 6 0.04 -9.20 20.82
C ASN A 6 -0.25 -7.70 20.87
N ASP A 7 0.80 -6.89 20.98
CA ASP A 7 0.67 -5.43 20.95
C ASP A 7 0.48 -4.99 19.49
N CYS A 8 -0.77 -4.94 19.06
CA CYS A 8 -1.19 -4.34 17.80
C CYS A 8 -2.35 -3.37 18.11
N ASP A 9 -2.04 -2.09 18.36
CA ASP A 9 -3.03 -1.10 18.81
C ASP A 9 -4.17 -0.86 17.79
N ALA A 10 -3.90 -1.00 16.49
CA ALA A 10 -4.93 -1.05 15.44
C ALA A 10 -4.37 -1.55 14.10
N VAL A 11 -5.18 -2.27 13.33
CA VAL A 11 -4.93 -2.57 11.91
C VAL A 11 -5.85 -1.70 11.06
N LEU A 12 -5.26 -0.84 10.22
CA LEU A 12 -6.00 0.06 9.34
C LEU A 12 -6.11 -0.54 7.94
N ARG A 13 -7.32 -0.49 7.37
CA ARG A 13 -7.58 -0.83 5.97
C ARG A 13 -7.66 0.46 5.16
N VAL A 14 -6.82 0.59 4.13
CA VAL A 14 -6.70 1.79 3.31
C VAL A 14 -7.04 1.45 1.86
N ILE A 15 -7.85 2.30 1.21
CA ILE A 15 -8.20 2.20 -0.21
C ILE A 15 -7.81 3.51 -0.88
N LEU A 16 -7.07 3.41 -1.99
CA LEU A 16 -6.72 4.57 -2.83
C LEU A 16 -7.75 4.70 -3.96
N ILE A 17 -8.40 5.86 -4.05
CA ILE A 17 -9.46 6.15 -5.05
C ILE A 17 -8.98 7.25 -6.00
N GLY A 18 -9.40 7.18 -7.26
CA GLY A 18 -9.11 8.16 -8.30
C GLY A 18 -9.18 7.52 -9.69
N ASP A 19 -9.14 8.34 -10.74
CA ASP A 19 -9.23 7.88 -12.13
C ASP A 19 -8.06 6.95 -12.54
N GLY A 20 -8.21 6.25 -13.65
CA GLY A 20 -7.12 5.48 -14.26
C GLY A 20 -5.89 6.35 -14.49
N ALA A 21 -4.70 5.78 -14.37
CA ALA A 21 -3.42 6.45 -14.64
C ALA A 21 -3.03 7.66 -13.76
N VAL A 22 -3.72 7.94 -12.65
CA VAL A 22 -3.35 9.04 -11.72
C VAL A 22 -2.19 8.71 -10.75
N GLY A 23 -1.56 7.53 -10.89
CA GLY A 23 -0.39 7.16 -10.08
C GLY A 23 -0.69 6.46 -8.74
N LYS A 24 -1.92 5.94 -8.53
CA LYS A 24 -2.29 5.22 -7.29
C LYS A 24 -1.35 4.05 -6.97
N SER A 25 -1.02 3.22 -7.95
CA SER A 25 -0.06 2.13 -7.75
C SER A 25 1.36 2.64 -7.56
N SER A 26 1.75 3.72 -8.24
CA SER A 26 3.08 4.33 -8.09
C SER A 26 3.32 4.84 -6.67
N ILE A 27 2.33 5.50 -6.05
CA ILE A 27 2.47 5.98 -4.66
C ILE A 27 2.44 4.84 -3.65
N MET A 28 1.61 3.80 -3.87
CA MET A 28 1.60 2.62 -3.01
C MET A 28 2.95 1.88 -3.05
N LEU A 29 3.52 1.70 -4.25
CA LEU A 29 4.82 1.06 -4.41
C LEU A 29 5.93 1.88 -3.75
N ARG A 30 5.91 3.21 -3.91
CA ARG A 30 6.86 4.10 -3.24
C ARG A 30 6.73 4.02 -1.72
N TYR A 31 5.51 3.97 -1.19
CA TYR A 31 5.28 3.92 0.25
C TYR A 31 5.69 2.57 0.88
N CYS A 32 5.31 1.45 0.26
CA CYS A 32 5.55 0.11 0.81
C CYS A 32 6.95 -0.45 0.49
N GLU A 33 7.51 -0.10 -0.66
CA GLU A 33 8.75 -0.71 -1.18
C GLU A 33 9.89 0.28 -1.46
N ASP A 34 9.66 1.59 -1.31
CA ASP A 34 10.60 2.65 -1.70
C ASP A 34 11.10 2.55 -3.15
N LYS A 35 10.21 2.12 -4.06
CA LYS A 35 10.52 1.98 -5.49
C LYS A 35 9.63 2.85 -6.36
N PHE A 36 10.12 3.13 -7.57
CA PHE A 36 9.36 3.75 -8.63
C PHE A 36 9.68 3.07 -9.96
N ASP A 37 8.64 2.62 -10.66
CA ASP A 37 8.74 2.14 -12.03
C ASP A 37 8.25 3.23 -12.99
N PRO A 38 9.11 3.76 -13.89
CA PRO A 38 8.71 4.76 -14.87
C PRO A 38 7.76 4.22 -15.96
N LYS A 39 7.59 2.89 -16.06
CA LYS A 39 6.63 2.29 -17.00
C LYS A 39 5.24 2.35 -16.40
N HIS A 40 4.30 2.93 -17.15
CA HIS A 40 2.91 2.90 -16.76
C HIS A 40 2.31 1.50 -17.02
N ILE A 41 2.24 0.68 -15.99
CA ILE A 41 1.50 -0.58 -16.00
C ILE A 41 0.15 -0.30 -15.33
N MET A 42 -0.94 -0.41 -16.09
CA MET A 42 -2.27 -0.25 -15.53
C MET A 42 -2.54 -1.38 -14.54
N THR A 43 -2.97 -1.03 -13.34
CA THR A 43 -3.41 -2.01 -12.35
C THR A 43 -4.58 -2.79 -12.93
N ILE A 44 -4.50 -4.11 -12.90
CA ILE A 44 -5.68 -4.94 -13.10
C ILE A 44 -6.48 -4.79 -11.81
N GLY A 45 -7.70 -4.27 -11.94
CA GLY A 45 -8.60 -3.96 -10.83
C GLY A 45 -8.90 -5.16 -9.96
#